data_AF-A0A0P0MDR0-F1
#
_entry.id   AF-A0A0P0MDR0-F1
#
_cell.length_a   1.000
_cell.length_b   1.000
_cell.length_c   1.000
_cell.angle_alpha   90.00
_cell.angle_beta   90.00
_cell.angle_gamma   90.00
#
_symmetry.space_group_name_H-M   'P 1'
#
loop_
_entity.id
_entity.type
_entity.pdbx_description
1 polymer ?
#
loop_
_entity_poly.entity_id
_entity_poly.type
_entity_poly.pdbx_seq_one_letter_code
_entity_poly.pdbx_strand_id
1 'polypeptide(L)'
;MNQIYLRYLVLAEALRKSNIDLSGIDDVGKKLLEAIAIRSAQGQPLVVTQTMELSDIASPATIHRRIGILLKAGLIQVQQTEQNQKIKFLVPTQMSIDYFDKLGKLMTSAMRT
;
A
#
# COMPACT_ATOMS: atom_id res chain seq x y z
N MET A 1 -25.16 9.92 -6.19
CA MET A 1 -23.76 9.77 -5.75
C MET A 1 -23.67 10.08 -4.26
N ASN A 2 -22.95 9.27 -3.49
CA ASN A 2 -22.80 9.47 -2.05
C ASN A 2 -21.91 10.70 -1.75
N GLN A 3 -22.46 11.73 -1.10
CA GLN A 3 -21.79 13.01 -0.82
C GLN A 3 -20.56 12.87 0.10
N ILE A 4 -20.60 11.94 1.06
CA ILE A 4 -19.47 11.66 1.97
C ILE A 4 -18.29 11.12 1.17
N TYR A 5 -18.54 10.21 0.22
CA TYR A 5 -17.49 9.65 -0.63
C TYR A 5 -16.84 10.70 -1.52
N LEU A 6 -17.63 11.61 -2.12
CA LEU A 6 -17.08 12.71 -2.93
C LEU A 6 -16.23 13.66 -2.10
N ARG A 7 -16.68 14.00 -0.88
CA ARG A 7 -15.90 14.83 0.05
C ARG A 7 -14.58 14.16 0.42
N TYR A 8 -14.60 12.86 0.70
CA TYR A 8 -13.37 12.09 0.93
C TYR A 8 -12.42 12.16 -0.27
N LEU A 9 -12.91 12.01 -1.51
CA LEU A 9 -12.07 12.08 -2.70
C LEU A 9 -11.36 13.44 -2.84
N VAL A 10 -12.09 14.54 -2.62
CA VAL A 10 -11.52 15.90 -2.65
C VAL A 10 -10.41 16.06 -1.60
N LEU A 11 -10.67 15.60 -0.37
CA LEU A 11 -9.69 15.66 0.72
C LEU A 11 -8.45 14.80 0.41
N ALA A 12 -8.65 13.58 -0.09
CA ALA A 12 -7.58 12.65 -0.42
C ALA A 12 -6.71 13.17 -1.57
N GLU A 13 -7.31 13.89 -2.53
CA GLU A 13 -6.56 14.53 -3.61
C GLU A 13 -5.66 15.66 -3.10
N ALA A 14 -6.16 16.50 -2.18
CA ALA A 14 -5.36 17.54 -1.54
C ALA A 14 -4.17 16.96 -0.75
N LEU A 15 -4.36 15.82 -0.08
CA LEU A 15 -3.29 15.10 0.61
C LEU A 15 -2.21 14.59 -0.36
N ARG A 16 -2.61 13.98 -1.48
CA ARG A 16 -1.66 13.45 -2.49
C ARG A 16 -0.76 14.55 -3.07
N LYS A 17 -1.26 15.78 -3.17
CA LYS A 17 -0.48 16.93 -3.65
C LYS A 17 0.56 17.45 -2.63
N SER A 18 0.50 17.04 -1.35
CA SER A 18 1.22 17.74 -0.26
C SER A 18 2.20 16.90 0.56
N ASN A 19 2.17 15.56 0.54
CA ASN A 19 2.85 14.79 1.58
C ASN A 19 3.77 13.64 1.11
N ILE A 20 3.43 12.92 0.04
CA ILE A 20 4.23 11.79 -0.43
C ILE A 20 4.30 11.86 -1.94
N ASP A 21 5.52 11.82 -2.48
CA ASP A 21 5.75 11.69 -3.91
C ASP A 21 5.39 10.27 -4.36
N LEU A 22 4.08 10.02 -4.45
CA LEU A 22 3.52 8.83 -5.07
C LEU A 22 3.40 9.00 -6.59
N SER A 23 3.97 10.06 -7.19
CA SER A 23 3.85 10.32 -8.63
C SER A 23 4.51 9.20 -9.46
N GLY A 24 5.53 8.55 -8.91
CA GLY A 24 6.18 7.37 -9.51
C GLY A 24 5.44 6.04 -9.30
N ILE A 25 4.35 6.02 -8.52
CA ILE A 25 3.56 4.82 -8.22
C ILE A 25 2.27 4.85 -9.03
N ASP A 26 2.18 3.97 -10.01
CA ASP A 26 0.97 3.78 -10.81
C ASP A 26 -0.14 3.08 -10.01
N ASP A 27 -1.33 2.98 -10.58
CA ASP A 27 -2.48 2.42 -9.88
C ASP A 27 -2.31 0.94 -9.53
N VAL A 28 -1.54 0.19 -10.33
CA VAL A 28 -1.15 -1.19 -9.99
C VAL A 28 -0.26 -1.21 -8.75
N GLY A 29 0.73 -0.33 -8.67
CA GLY A 29 1.58 -0.19 -7.49
C GLY A 29 0.81 0.20 -6.23
N LYS A 30 -0.18 1.09 -6.34
CA LYS A 30 -1.05 1.47 -5.22
C LYS A 30 -1.88 0.28 -4.73
N LYS A 31 -2.54 -0.44 -5.63
CA LYS A 31 -3.30 -1.66 -5.29
C LYS A 31 -2.41 -2.71 -4.63
N LEU A 32 -1.19 -2.88 -5.11
CA LEU A 32 -0.23 -3.81 -4.53
C LEU A 32 0.18 -3.39 -3.12
N LEU A 33 0.44 -2.09 -2.90
CA LEU A 33 0.76 -1.56 -1.57
C LEU A 33 -0.40 -1.78 -0.58
N GLU A 34 -1.63 -1.52 -1.01
CA GLU A 34 -2.85 -1.78 -0.22
C GLU A 34 -2.98 -3.26 0.13
N ALA A 35 -2.77 -4.17 -0.84
CA ALA A 35 -2.84 -5.61 -0.60
C ALA A 35 -1.81 -6.08 0.43
N ILE A 36 -0.56 -5.59 0.33
CA ILE A 36 0.51 -5.88 1.30
C ILE A 36 0.12 -5.35 2.69
N ALA A 37 -0.39 -4.12 2.78
CA ALA A 37 -0.78 -3.50 4.03
C ALA A 37 -1.93 -4.26 4.72
N ILE A 38 -2.98 -4.64 3.98
CA ILE A 38 -4.12 -5.40 4.49
C ILE A 38 -3.66 -6.75 5.06
N ARG A 39 -2.85 -7.49 4.29
CA ARG A 39 -2.34 -8.81 4.69
C ARG A 39 -1.42 -8.72 5.91
N SER A 40 -0.56 -7.70 5.96
CA SER A 40 0.28 -7.43 7.12
C SER A 40 -0.55 -7.08 8.38
N ALA A 41 -1.61 -6.27 8.24
CA ALA A 41 -2.49 -5.91 9.35
C ALA A 41 -3.30 -7.10 9.89
N GLN A 42 -3.54 -8.11 9.05
CA GLN A 42 -4.19 -9.38 9.43
C GLN A 42 -3.22 -10.39 10.08
N GLY A 43 -1.94 -10.03 10.27
CA GLY A 43 -0.92 -10.93 10.80
C GLY A 43 -0.48 -12.03 9.81
N GLN A 44 -0.78 -11.84 8.52
CA GLN A 44 -0.47 -12.79 7.44
C GLN A 44 0.32 -12.07 6.34
N PRO A 45 1.54 -11.57 6.62
CA PRO A 45 2.32 -10.82 5.64
C PRO A 45 2.64 -11.67 4.42
N LEU A 46 2.64 -11.05 3.23
CA LEU A 46 2.82 -11.77 1.99
C LEU A 46 4.28 -12.16 1.78
N VAL A 47 4.52 -13.40 1.38
CA VAL A 47 5.84 -13.82 0.89
C VAL A 47 6.04 -13.27 -0.52
N VAL A 48 7.27 -12.86 -0.87
CA VAL A 48 7.59 -12.34 -2.21
C VAL A 48 7.09 -13.27 -3.34
N THR A 49 7.27 -14.58 -3.21
CA THR A 49 6.84 -15.57 -4.22
C THR A 49 5.32 -15.64 -4.34
N GLN A 50 4.60 -15.73 -3.22
CA GLN A 50 3.13 -15.71 -3.18
C GLN A 50 2.55 -14.40 -3.71
N THR A 51 3.26 -13.29 -3.50
CA THR A 51 2.83 -11.98 -4.01
C THR A 51 2.76 -11.98 -5.54
N MET A 52 3.63 -12.73 -6.23
CA MET A 52 3.62 -12.85 -7.69
C MET A 52 2.39 -13.61 -8.23
N GLU A 53 1.70 -14.35 -7.38
CA GLU A 53 0.51 -15.14 -7.73
C GLU A 53 -0.79 -14.31 -7.64
N LEU A 54 -0.72 -13.03 -7.24
CA LEU A 54 -1.87 -12.12 -7.17
C LEU A 54 -2.32 -11.67 -8.57
N SER A 55 -2.82 -12.60 -9.38
CA SER A 55 -3.24 -12.36 -10.77
C SER A 55 -4.35 -11.33 -10.92
N ASP A 56 -5.16 -11.12 -9.87
CA ASP A 56 -6.20 -10.09 -9.84
C ASP A 56 -5.64 -8.66 -9.82
N ILE A 57 -4.36 -8.50 -9.46
CA ILE A 57 -3.67 -7.20 -9.46
C ILE A 57 -2.98 -6.97 -10.80
N ALA A 58 -2.09 -7.88 -11.21
CA ALA A 58 -1.37 -7.83 -12.48
C ALA A 58 -0.64 -9.14 -12.80
N SER A 59 0.03 -9.20 -13.96
CA SER A 59 0.92 -10.32 -14.29
C SER A 59 2.11 -10.43 -13.33
N PRO A 60 2.70 -11.64 -13.13
CA PRO A 60 3.85 -11.84 -12.25
C PRO A 60 5.03 -10.90 -12.53
N ALA A 61 5.35 -10.67 -13.81
CA ALA A 61 6.43 -9.76 -14.21
C ALA A 61 6.12 -8.30 -13.83
N THR A 62 4.86 -7.87 -13.98
CA THR A 62 4.41 -6.55 -13.57
C THR A 62 4.49 -6.38 -12.07
N ILE A 63 4.02 -7.38 -11.30
CA ILE A 63 4.08 -7.37 -9.83
C ILE A 63 5.53 -7.27 -9.37
N HIS A 64 6.44 -8.08 -9.93
CA HIS A 64 7.86 -8.03 -9.61
C HIS A 64 8.45 -6.63 -9.82
N ARG A 65 8.13 -5.99 -10.94
CA ARG A 65 8.55 -4.61 -11.22
C ARG A 65 7.99 -3.61 -10.19
N ARG A 66 6.72 -3.76 -9.78
CA ARG A 66 6.10 -2.87 -8.80
C ARG A 66 6.60 -3.08 -7.38
N ILE A 67 6.91 -4.31 -6.97
CA ILE A 67 7.62 -4.58 -5.71
C ILE A 67 8.94 -3.80 -5.69
N GLY A 68 9.74 -3.89 -6.77
CA GLY A 68 10.99 -3.15 -6.86
C GLY A 68 10.82 -1.62 -6.76
N ILE A 69 9.76 -1.07 -7.34
CA ILE A 69 9.45 0.36 -7.25
C ILE A 69 9.02 0.74 -5.82
N LEU A 70 8.16 -0.05 -5.18
CA LEU A 70 7.69 0.19 -3.81
C LEU A 70 8.84 0.10 -2.79
N LEU A 71 9.77 -0.85 -2.98
CA LEU A 71 10.98 -0.96 -2.18
C LEU A 71 11.87 0.27 -2.34
N LYS A 72 12.11 0.71 -3.59
CA LYS A 72 12.92 1.91 -3.87
C LYS A 72 12.29 3.19 -3.32
N ALA A 73 10.97 3.27 -3.32
CA ALA A 73 10.21 4.38 -2.74
C ALA A 73 10.15 4.33 -1.19
N GLY A 74 10.66 3.27 -0.55
CA GLY A 74 10.61 3.11 0.91
C GLY A 74 9.21 2.88 1.46
N LEU A 75 8.27 2.42 0.63
CA LEU A 75 6.86 2.17 1.01
C LEU A 75 6.66 0.77 1.59
N ILE A 76 7.48 -0.19 1.14
CA ILE A 76 7.52 -1.54 1.71
C ILE A 76 8.95 -1.90 2.06
N GLN A 77 9.10 -2.90 2.92
CA GLN A 77 10.38 -3.50 3.28
C GLN A 77 10.29 -5.01 3.30
N VAL A 78 11.44 -5.66 3.19
CA VAL A 78 11.55 -7.11 3.33
C VAL A 78 11.87 -7.45 4.78
N GLN A 79 11.00 -8.22 5.42
CA GLN A 79 11.23 -8.79 6.74
C GLN A 79 11.55 -10.29 6.62
N GLN A 80 12.54 -10.74 7.39
CA GLN A 80 12.88 -12.16 7.52
C GLN A 80 12.59 -12.58 8.96
N THR A 81 12.10 -13.80 9.15
CA THR A 81 11.92 -14.38 10.49
C THR A 81 13.19 -15.11 10.92
N GLU A 82 13.53 -15.04 12.20
CA GLU A 82 14.67 -15.73 12.79
C GLU A 82 14.60 -17.25 12.57
N GLN A 83 13.37 -17.79 12.58
CA GLN A 83 13.11 -19.22 12.37
C GLN A 83 13.38 -19.68 10.93
N ASN A 84 13.30 -18.78 9.94
CA ASN A 84 13.46 -19.14 8.54
C ASN A 84 13.87 -17.92 7.69
N GLN A 85 15.17 -17.61 7.74
CA GLN A 85 15.78 -16.51 6.96
C GLN A 85 15.62 -16.67 5.44
N LYS A 86 15.25 -17.86 4.95
CA LYS A 86 14.99 -18.10 3.52
C LYS A 86 13.69 -17.46 3.04
N ILE A 87 12.74 -17.20 3.95
CA ILE A 87 11.45 -16.62 3.60
C ILE A 87 11.52 -15.10 3.73
N LYS A 88 11.21 -14.41 2.62
CA LYS A 88 11.18 -12.95 2.53
C LYS A 88 9.73 -12.49 2.54
N PHE A 89 9.33 -11.85 3.63
CA PHE A 89 8.00 -11.25 3.78
C PHE A 89 8.02 -9.80 3.35
N LEU A 90 6.96 -9.35 2.70
CA LEU A 90 6.74 -7.95 2.36
C LEU A 90 5.82 -7.34 3.42
N VAL A 91 6.29 -6.27 4.04
CA VAL A 91 5.54 -5.52 5.05
C VAL A 91 5.59 -4.03 4.72
N PRO A 92 4.52 -3.26 5.02
CA PRO A 92 4.56 -1.81 4.87
C PRO A 92 5.61 -1.20 5.80
N THR A 93 6.21 -0.09 5.37
CA THR A 93 7.06 0.73 6.25
C THR A 93 6.21 1.68 7.09
N GLN A 94 6.83 2.33 8.07
CA GLN A 94 6.17 3.39 8.84
C GLN A 94 5.66 4.52 7.94
N MET A 95 6.36 4.84 6.84
CA MET A 95 5.92 5.84 5.87
C MET A 95 4.57 5.48 5.23
N SER A 96 4.39 4.21 4.86
CA SER A 96 3.11 3.75 4.32
C SER A 96 2.02 3.66 5.40
N ILE A 97 2.37 3.27 6.62
CA ILE A 97 1.42 3.28 7.74
C ILE A 97 0.92 4.71 7.99
N ASP A 98 1.81 5.70 8.10
CA ASP A 98 1.47 7.11 8.29
C ASP A 98 0.61 7.65 7.13
N TYR A 99 0.86 7.19 5.90
CA TYR A 99 0.04 7.52 4.74
C TYR A 99 -1.40 7.01 4.89
N PHE A 100 -1.57 5.73 5.25
CA PHE A 100 -2.88 5.13 5.45
C PHE A 100 -3.62 5.77 6.63
N ASP A 101 -2.92 6.12 7.71
CA ASP A 101 -3.49 6.84 8.84
C ASP A 101 -4.00 8.23 8.44
N LYS A 102 -3.24 8.97 7.62
CA LYS A 102 -3.70 10.25 7.06
C LYS A 102 -4.97 10.04 6.23
N LEU A 103 -5.04 9.02 5.38
CA LEU A 103 -6.26 8.70 4.62
C LEU A 103 -7.45 8.35 5.53
N GLY A 104 -7.24 7.56 6.59
CA GLY A 104 -8.28 7.23 7.56
C GLY A 104 -8.82 8.45 8.31
N LYS A 105 -7.94 9.41 8.66
CA LYS A 105 -8.35 10.70 9.23
C LYS A 105 -9.24 11.49 8.25
N LEU A 106 -8.91 11.49 6.96
CA LEU A 106 -9.73 12.16 5.95
C LEU A 106 -11.10 11.49 5.77
N MET A 107 -11.19 10.17 5.85
CA MET A 107 -12.48 9.47 5.87
C MET A 107 -13.33 9.92 7.05
N THR A 108 -12.74 9.97 8.24
CA THR A 108 -13.44 10.45 9.46
C THR A 108 -13.90 11.90 9.32
N SER A 109 -13.06 12.77 8.75
CA SER A 109 -13.40 14.17 8.47
C SER A 109 -14.51 14.31 7.43
N ALA A 110 -14.57 13.42 6.44
CA ALA A 110 -15.64 13.43 5.45
C ALA A 110 -16.99 13.04 6.06
N MET A 111 -17.00 12.17 7.07
CA MET A 111 -18.20 11.75 7.81
C MET A 111 -18.69 12.80 8.81
N ARG A 112 -17.79 13.62 9.36
CA ARG A 112 -18.14 14.66 10.33
C ARG A 112 -18.83 15.82 9.58
N THR A 113 -20.14 15.89 9.76
CA THR A 113 -21.00 16.99 9.26
C THR A 113 -20.76 18.23 10.10
#